data_AF-A0A5N5H8S1-F1
#
_entry.id   AF-A0A5N5H8S1-F1
#
_cell.length_a   1.000
_cell.length_b   1.000
_cell.length_c   1.000
_cell.angle_alpha   90.00
_cell.angle_beta   90.00
_cell.angle_gamma   90.00
#
_symmetry.space_group_name_H-M   'P 1'
#
loop_
_entity.id
_entity.type
_entity.pdbx_description
1 polymer ?
#
loop_
_entity_poly.entity_id
_entity_poly.type
_entity_poly.pdbx_seq_one_letter_code
_entity_poly.pdbx_strand_id
1 'polypeptide(L)'
;MPGSLGHEEQDAKTFAAWGIDYLKYDNCNNDDSKPTVRYPVMTQALMKAGCLIFFSLCEWGDMHPAQWGAKEGNSWRTNNDISDTWESMLSRADMNEVYADFARPGGWNDPDMLEVGNGGMIKDEYAPLLLGCDVRNITKDTMEIIENKEVISVNQGPLGVQAKKVRSEGDLEIWAGPLSGYRVVLLLINRGPWKTSVTAHWDDIEIPTDGVVEARDLWEHKTLKA
;
A
#
# COMPACT_ATOMS: atom_id res chain seq x y z
N MET A 1 -5.68 17.23 19.96
CA MET A 1 -5.37 16.43 21.17
C MET A 1 -3.86 16.24 21.21
N PRO A 2 -3.24 16.14 22.40
CA PRO A 2 -1.87 15.65 22.57
C PRO A 2 -1.72 14.18 22.12
N GLY A 3 -0.51 13.61 22.21
CA GLY A 3 -0.30 12.17 22.01
C GLY A 3 -0.98 11.33 23.10
N SER A 4 -1.38 10.10 22.77
CA SER A 4 -2.24 9.26 23.61
C SER A 4 -1.51 8.26 24.51
N LEU A 5 -0.17 8.31 24.58
CA LEU A 5 0.62 7.40 25.42
C LEU A 5 0.22 7.56 26.90
N GLY A 6 -0.25 6.48 27.53
CA GLY A 6 -0.78 6.47 28.89
C GLY A 6 -2.21 7.01 29.03
N HIS A 7 -2.84 7.43 27.93
CA HIS A 7 -4.20 7.97 27.86
C HIS A 7 -5.10 7.17 26.90
N GLU A 8 -4.68 5.96 26.50
CA GLU A 8 -5.29 5.19 25.42
C GLU A 8 -6.76 4.89 25.68
N GLU A 9 -7.13 4.46 26.90
CA GLU A 9 -8.53 4.19 27.25
C GLU A 9 -9.43 5.43 27.21
N GLN A 10 -8.90 6.59 27.60
CA GLN A 10 -9.65 7.85 27.58
C GLN A 10 -9.85 8.30 26.14
N ASP A 11 -8.80 8.26 25.34
CA ASP A 11 -8.82 8.73 23.95
C ASP A 11 -9.65 7.79 23.08
N ALA A 12 -9.53 6.48 23.24
CA ALA A 12 -10.36 5.49 22.54
C ALA A 12 -11.86 5.70 22.81
N LYS A 13 -12.25 5.95 24.07
CA LYS A 13 -13.65 6.29 24.40
C LYS A 13 -14.10 7.60 23.77
N THR A 14 -13.19 8.58 23.70
CA THR A 14 -13.46 9.88 23.07
C THR A 14 -13.67 9.71 21.56
N PHE A 15 -12.80 8.96 20.89
CA PHE A 15 -12.93 8.64 19.47
C PHE A 15 -14.25 7.91 19.18
N ALA A 16 -14.59 6.90 19.99
CA ALA A 16 -15.86 6.19 19.87
C ALA A 16 -17.07 7.12 20.09
N ALA A 17 -17.03 7.98 21.10
CA ALA A 17 -18.11 8.94 21.39
C ALA A 17 -18.28 9.97 20.26
N TRP A 18 -17.20 10.33 19.56
CA TRP A 18 -17.24 11.20 18.38
C TRP A 18 -17.66 10.48 17.10
N GLY A 19 -17.77 9.14 17.12
CA GLY A 19 -18.06 8.34 15.93
C GLY A 19 -16.89 8.32 14.93
N ILE A 20 -15.65 8.29 15.41
CA ILE A 20 -14.47 8.12 14.56
C ILE A 20 -14.42 6.67 14.07
N ASP A 21 -14.20 6.49 12.77
CA ASP A 21 -14.13 5.17 12.11
C ASP A 21 -12.70 4.75 11.72
N TYR A 22 -11.72 5.67 11.80
CA TYR A 22 -10.33 5.42 11.42
C TYR A 22 -9.36 6.15 12.35
N LEU A 23 -8.32 5.46 12.82
CA LEU A 23 -7.23 6.03 13.61
C LEU A 23 -5.87 5.67 12.98
N LYS A 24 -5.15 6.69 12.50
CA LYS A 24 -3.69 6.63 12.29
C LYS A 24 -3.02 6.88 13.64
N TYR A 25 -2.14 5.98 14.06
CA TYR A 25 -1.45 6.07 15.35
C TYR A 25 0.05 6.11 15.17
N ASP A 26 0.63 7.27 15.42
CA ASP A 26 2.04 7.63 15.16
C ASP A 26 2.99 7.08 16.24
N ASN A 27 4.29 7.24 16.02
CA ASN A 27 5.37 6.72 16.86
C ASN A 27 6.34 7.79 17.37
N CYS A 28 6.07 9.07 17.14
CA CYS A 28 6.82 10.18 17.73
C CYS A 28 6.70 10.25 19.28
N ASN A 29 7.72 10.80 19.96
CA ASN A 29 7.73 11.10 21.42
C ASN A 29 7.28 9.92 22.30
N ASN A 30 7.86 8.76 22.04
CA ASN A 30 7.34 7.46 22.46
C ASN A 30 7.97 6.88 23.73
N ASP A 31 8.53 7.73 24.60
CA ASP A 31 9.25 7.38 25.84
C ASP A 31 10.33 6.27 25.71
N ASP A 32 10.87 6.07 24.51
CA ASP A 32 11.79 5.00 24.13
C ASP A 32 11.23 3.59 24.29
N SER A 33 9.92 3.44 24.56
CA SER A 33 9.29 2.13 24.64
C SER A 33 9.01 1.55 23.25
N LYS A 34 9.03 0.23 23.18
CA LYS A 34 8.94 -0.53 21.93
C LYS A 34 7.52 -0.47 21.34
N PRO A 35 7.36 -0.41 20.01
CA PRO A 35 6.05 -0.45 19.37
C PRO A 35 5.28 -1.74 19.73
N THR A 36 5.98 -2.88 19.83
CA THR A 36 5.42 -4.16 20.26
C THR A 36 4.85 -4.18 21.69
N VAL A 37 5.14 -3.15 22.50
CA VAL A 37 4.56 -2.97 23.84
C VAL A 37 3.44 -1.94 23.82
N ARG A 38 3.61 -0.81 23.13
CA ARG A 38 2.65 0.30 23.15
C ARG A 38 1.43 0.10 22.25
N TYR A 39 1.61 -0.38 21.02
CA TYR A 39 0.49 -0.53 20.07
C TYR A 39 -0.60 -1.47 20.59
N PRO A 40 -0.29 -2.63 21.21
CA PRO A 40 -1.30 -3.49 21.83
C PRO A 40 -2.16 -2.79 22.88
N VAL A 41 -1.63 -1.79 23.60
CA VAL A 41 -2.38 -1.01 24.60
C VAL A 41 -3.49 -0.21 23.93
N MET A 42 -3.18 0.49 22.84
CA MET A 42 -4.18 1.23 22.07
C MET A 42 -5.18 0.28 21.39
N THR A 43 -4.73 -0.84 20.83
CA THR A 43 -5.63 -1.87 20.28
C THR A 43 -6.66 -2.32 21.31
N GLN A 44 -6.22 -2.68 22.52
CA GLN A 44 -7.12 -3.09 23.60
C GLN A 44 -8.08 -1.98 24.02
N ALA A 45 -7.61 -0.73 24.08
CA ALA A 45 -8.43 0.42 24.39
C ALA A 45 -9.55 0.64 23.36
N LEU A 46 -9.23 0.57 22.06
CA LEU A 46 -10.20 0.67 20.96
C LEU A 46 -11.24 -0.46 21.03
N MET A 47 -10.80 -1.70 21.23
CA MET A 47 -11.70 -2.84 21.38
C MET A 47 -12.64 -2.68 22.59
N LYS A 48 -12.13 -2.18 23.72
CA LYS A 48 -12.91 -1.93 24.94
C LYS A 48 -13.91 -0.78 24.79
N ALA A 49 -13.59 0.21 23.96
CA ALA A 49 -14.50 1.31 23.66
C ALA A 49 -15.74 0.87 22.86
N GLY A 50 -15.72 -0.34 22.28
CA GLY A 50 -16.88 -0.97 21.64
C GLY A 50 -17.22 -0.40 20.26
N CYS A 51 -16.31 0.33 19.64
CA CYS A 51 -16.45 0.87 18.29
C CYS A 51 -15.48 0.17 17.32
N LEU A 52 -15.94 -0.13 16.11
CA LEU A 52 -15.11 -0.67 15.03
C LEU A 52 -14.33 0.47 14.37
N ILE A 53 -13.19 0.84 14.97
CA ILE A 53 -12.29 1.85 14.40
C ILE A 53 -11.18 1.12 13.63
N PHE A 54 -11.01 1.43 12.34
CA PHE A 54 -9.88 0.93 11.56
C PHE A 54 -8.58 1.46 12.16
N PHE A 55 -7.67 0.57 12.53
CA PHE A 55 -6.44 0.94 13.23
C PHE A 55 -5.22 0.81 12.32
N SER A 56 -4.65 1.97 11.95
CA SER A 56 -3.47 2.11 11.10
C SER A 56 -2.26 2.45 11.94
N LEU A 57 -1.30 1.52 12.00
CA LEU A 57 -0.06 1.67 12.75
C LEU A 57 0.95 2.49 11.94
N CYS A 58 1.58 3.48 12.56
CA CYS A 58 2.55 4.37 11.91
C CYS A 58 3.83 4.46 12.76
N GLU A 59 4.54 3.33 12.85
CA GLU A 59 5.84 3.16 13.50
C GLU A 59 7.03 3.10 12.53
N TRP A 60 6.76 3.33 11.25
CA TRP A 60 7.73 3.45 10.18
C TRP A 60 8.56 2.18 9.91
N GLY A 61 7.99 1.00 10.17
CA GLY A 61 8.67 -0.28 10.01
C GLY A 61 9.53 -0.71 11.21
N ASP A 62 9.49 0.04 12.33
CA ASP A 62 10.24 -0.26 13.54
C ASP A 62 9.86 -1.63 14.11
N MET A 63 10.88 -2.47 14.29
CA MET A 63 10.74 -3.87 14.69
C MET A 63 9.86 -4.73 13.75
N HIS A 64 9.85 -4.44 12.44
CA HIS A 64 9.22 -5.29 11.41
C HIS A 64 7.71 -5.56 11.65
N PRO A 65 6.84 -4.55 11.59
CA PRO A 65 5.41 -4.67 11.91
C PRO A 65 4.67 -5.70 11.06
N ALA A 66 5.14 -6.02 9.86
CA ALA A 66 4.61 -7.12 9.06
C ALA A 66 4.56 -8.47 9.81
N GLN A 67 5.46 -8.68 10.78
CA GLN A 67 5.54 -9.92 11.55
C GLN A 67 4.55 -9.97 12.73
N TRP A 68 4.02 -8.83 13.19
CA TRP A 68 3.22 -8.77 14.42
C TRP A 68 1.95 -7.89 14.32
N GLY A 69 1.96 -6.84 13.50
CA GLY A 69 0.91 -5.83 13.36
C GLY A 69 -0.45 -6.38 12.96
N ALA A 70 -0.50 -7.51 12.22
CA ALA A 70 -1.76 -8.17 11.85
C ALA A 70 -2.61 -8.63 13.06
N LYS A 71 -2.01 -8.76 14.25
CA LYS A 71 -2.74 -9.07 15.48
C LYS A 71 -3.27 -7.82 16.19
N GLU A 72 -2.65 -6.67 15.92
CA GLU A 72 -2.87 -5.44 16.67
C GLU A 72 -3.70 -4.42 15.90
N GLY A 73 -3.64 -4.40 14.57
CA GLY A 73 -4.40 -3.46 13.74
C GLY A 73 -4.66 -3.96 12.33
N ASN A 74 -5.11 -3.03 11.47
CA ASN A 74 -5.61 -3.32 10.13
C ASN A 74 -4.61 -2.96 9.03
N SER A 75 -3.71 -2.02 9.29
CA SER A 75 -2.56 -1.75 8.44
C SER A 75 -1.37 -1.27 9.28
N TRP A 76 -0.17 -1.35 8.72
CA TRP A 76 1.04 -0.85 9.36
C TRP A 76 2.02 -0.29 8.34
N ARG A 77 2.56 0.89 8.64
CA ARG A 77 3.60 1.51 7.84
C ARG A 77 4.83 0.60 7.80
N THR A 78 5.37 0.31 6.63
CA THR A 78 6.56 -0.56 6.52
C THR A 78 7.88 0.21 6.51
N ASN A 79 7.82 1.53 6.43
CA ASN A 79 8.95 2.42 6.21
C ASN A 79 8.64 3.87 6.60
N ASN A 80 9.68 4.71 6.58
CA ASN A 80 9.58 6.15 6.81
C ASN A 80 8.73 6.87 5.77
N ASP A 81 8.38 8.12 6.06
CA ASP A 81 7.49 8.92 5.22
C ASP A 81 7.98 8.98 3.77
N ILE A 82 7.02 8.92 2.84
CA ILE A 82 7.24 9.20 1.43
C ILE A 82 7.52 10.68 1.24
N SER A 83 8.05 11.02 0.07
CA SER A 83 8.15 12.39 -0.40
C SER A 83 7.80 12.39 -1.87
N ASP A 84 7.32 13.52 -2.39
CA ASP A 84 6.91 13.67 -3.79
C ASP A 84 8.12 13.73 -4.76
N THR A 85 8.88 12.63 -4.81
CA THR A 85 9.96 12.38 -5.76
C THR A 85 9.97 10.91 -6.19
N TRP A 86 10.40 10.67 -7.43
CA TRP A 86 10.48 9.34 -8.02
C TRP A 86 11.33 8.36 -7.19
N GLU A 87 12.48 8.81 -6.69
CA GLU A 87 13.40 7.99 -5.91
C GLU A 87 12.78 7.60 -4.56
N SER A 88 12.05 8.52 -3.93
CA SER A 88 11.36 8.24 -2.67
C SER A 88 10.28 7.19 -2.90
N MET A 89 9.40 7.40 -3.88
CA MET A 89 8.33 6.47 -4.24
C MET A 89 8.87 5.06 -4.52
N LEU A 90 9.86 4.94 -5.41
CA LEU A 90 10.47 3.64 -5.72
C LEU A 90 11.08 2.98 -4.49
N SER A 91 11.78 3.75 -3.64
CA SER A 91 12.37 3.19 -2.42
C SER A 91 11.33 2.70 -1.42
N ARG A 92 10.15 3.36 -1.34
CA ARG A 92 9.02 2.90 -0.50
C ARG A 92 8.44 1.60 -1.05
N ALA A 93 8.24 1.52 -2.36
CA ALA A 93 7.80 0.30 -3.03
C ALA A 93 8.77 -0.86 -2.78
N ASP A 94 10.09 -0.60 -2.95
CA ASP A 94 11.13 -1.60 -2.74
C ASP A 94 11.14 -2.12 -1.29
N MET A 95 11.18 -1.21 -0.31
CA MET A 95 11.18 -1.60 1.11
C MET A 95 9.89 -2.28 1.56
N ASN A 96 8.77 -2.03 0.90
CA ASN A 96 7.48 -2.63 1.22
C ASN A 96 7.33 -4.03 0.59
N GLU A 97 7.95 -4.29 -0.56
CA GLU A 97 7.77 -5.56 -1.29
C GLU A 97 8.28 -6.77 -0.52
N VAL A 98 9.35 -6.60 0.27
CA VAL A 98 9.95 -7.67 1.09
C VAL A 98 8.95 -8.27 2.10
N TYR A 99 7.87 -7.55 2.42
CA TYR A 99 6.83 -7.98 3.33
C TYR A 99 5.56 -8.50 2.64
N ALA A 100 5.54 -8.63 1.31
CA ALA A 100 4.34 -8.99 0.56
C ALA A 100 3.64 -10.25 1.07
N ASP A 101 4.40 -11.26 1.51
CA ASP A 101 3.87 -12.53 2.01
C ASP A 101 3.15 -12.42 3.37
N PHE A 102 3.28 -11.28 4.07
CA PHE A 102 2.58 -11.03 5.35
C PHE A 102 1.23 -10.31 5.19
N ALA A 103 1.03 -9.59 4.08
CA ALA A 103 -0.20 -8.88 3.79
C ALA A 103 -1.33 -9.87 3.47
N ARG A 104 -2.53 -9.60 4.00
CA ARG A 104 -3.72 -10.45 3.84
C ARG A 104 -4.99 -9.68 4.21
N PRO A 105 -6.18 -10.17 3.83
CA PRO A 105 -7.44 -9.58 4.28
C PRO A 105 -7.46 -9.32 5.78
N GLY A 106 -7.66 -8.04 6.15
CA GLY A 106 -7.70 -7.57 7.54
C GLY A 106 -6.36 -7.05 8.09
N GLY A 107 -5.24 -7.20 7.39
CA GLY A 107 -3.91 -6.73 7.79
C GLY A 107 -3.01 -6.44 6.60
N TRP A 108 -2.72 -5.16 6.35
CA TRP A 108 -2.04 -4.71 5.14
C TRP A 108 -0.73 -3.97 5.43
N ASN A 109 0.28 -4.24 4.60
CA ASN A 109 1.46 -3.38 4.57
C ASN A 109 1.09 -2.02 3.97
N ASP A 110 1.52 -0.95 4.61
CA ASP A 110 1.27 0.43 4.22
C ASP A 110 2.60 1.09 3.76
N PRO A 111 2.81 1.27 2.44
CA PRO A 111 3.98 1.97 1.91
C PRO A 111 3.87 3.51 1.95
N ASP A 112 2.96 4.04 2.76
CA ASP A 112 2.58 5.45 2.92
C ASP A 112 1.60 6.00 1.87
N MET A 113 1.22 7.26 2.07
CA MET A 113 0.19 7.97 1.30
C MET A 113 0.57 8.25 -0.16
N LEU A 114 -0.44 8.59 -0.95
CA LEU A 114 -0.40 8.84 -2.38
C LEU A 114 0.05 10.28 -2.69
N GLU A 115 1.19 10.45 -3.36
CA GLU A 115 1.71 11.79 -3.74
C GLU A 115 1.14 12.33 -5.07
N VAL A 116 0.12 11.67 -5.63
CA VAL A 116 -0.44 11.98 -6.96
C VAL A 116 -1.03 13.37 -7.00
N GLY A 117 -0.49 14.22 -7.88
CA GLY A 117 -0.98 15.59 -8.07
C GLY A 117 -0.36 16.63 -7.13
N ASN A 118 0.66 16.27 -6.35
CA ASN A 118 1.43 17.23 -5.54
C ASN A 118 2.53 17.97 -6.34
N GLY A 119 2.85 17.49 -7.55
CA GLY A 119 3.59 18.22 -8.59
C GLY A 119 5.09 17.95 -8.68
N GLY A 120 5.65 17.11 -7.81
CA GLY A 120 7.06 16.71 -7.79
C GLY A 120 7.38 15.49 -8.68
N MET A 121 6.36 14.77 -9.13
CA MET A 121 6.46 13.63 -10.05
C MET A 121 5.65 13.84 -11.34
N ILE A 122 5.97 13.12 -12.41
CA ILE A 122 5.22 13.15 -13.68
C ILE A 122 4.12 12.07 -13.70
N LYS A 123 3.20 12.14 -14.68
CA LYS A 123 2.00 11.27 -14.79
C LYS A 123 2.30 9.76 -14.62
N ASP A 124 3.46 9.29 -15.04
CA ASP A 124 3.81 7.86 -15.08
C ASP A 124 4.38 7.31 -13.75
N GLU A 125 4.48 8.12 -12.69
CA GLU A 125 5.34 7.84 -11.52
C GLU A 125 4.60 7.51 -10.20
N TYR A 126 3.35 7.06 -10.24
CA TYR A 126 2.43 7.16 -9.09
C TYR A 126 1.82 5.83 -8.54
N ALA A 127 1.75 5.67 -7.20
CA ALA A 127 1.06 4.61 -6.39
C ALA A 127 0.99 5.04 -4.87
N PRO A 128 0.27 4.44 -3.86
CA PRO A 128 -1.05 3.75 -3.67
C PRO A 128 -2.18 4.52 -2.87
N LEU A 129 -3.40 3.97 -2.72
CA LEU A 129 -4.73 4.65 -2.53
C LEU A 129 -5.11 5.37 -1.20
N LEU A 130 -4.23 6.13 -0.54
CA LEU A 130 -4.67 7.20 0.41
C LEU A 130 -4.24 8.56 -0.13
N LEU A 131 -5.18 9.32 -0.70
CA LEU A 131 -4.89 10.59 -1.38
C LEU A 131 -4.17 11.59 -0.45
N GLY A 132 -2.93 11.94 -0.79
CA GLY A 132 -2.13 12.97 -0.12
C GLY A 132 -2.20 14.36 -0.78
N CYS A 133 -3.03 14.52 -1.82
CA CYS A 133 -3.13 15.75 -2.60
C CYS A 133 -4.36 16.62 -2.27
N ASP A 134 -4.37 17.87 -2.73
CA ASP A 134 -5.52 18.76 -2.56
C ASP A 134 -6.68 18.38 -3.49
N VAL A 135 -7.61 17.60 -2.94
CA VAL A 135 -8.78 17.10 -3.68
C VAL A 135 -9.73 18.20 -4.18
N ARG A 136 -9.60 19.45 -3.70
CA ARG A 136 -10.43 20.58 -4.15
C ARG A 136 -9.94 21.17 -5.46
N ASN A 137 -8.70 20.88 -5.86
CA ASN A 137 -8.04 21.42 -7.04
C ASN A 137 -7.34 20.31 -7.83
N ILE A 138 -8.08 19.24 -8.15
CA ILE A 138 -7.56 18.11 -8.91
C ILE A 138 -7.49 18.45 -10.40
N THR A 139 -6.32 18.18 -11.01
CA THR A 139 -6.14 18.28 -12.47
C THR A 139 -6.77 17.08 -13.18
N LYS A 140 -7.04 17.22 -14.48
CA LYS A 140 -7.58 16.09 -15.27
C LYS A 140 -6.63 14.89 -15.30
N ASP A 141 -5.33 15.13 -15.39
CA ASP A 141 -4.32 14.07 -15.43
C ASP A 141 -4.26 13.31 -14.10
N THR A 142 -4.31 14.04 -12.97
CA THR A 142 -4.44 13.44 -11.63
C THR A 142 -5.72 12.62 -11.52
N MET A 143 -6.85 13.12 -12.03
CA MET A 143 -8.12 12.42 -11.97
C MET A 143 -8.11 11.10 -12.75
N GLU A 144 -7.50 11.11 -13.95
CA GLU A 144 -7.34 9.92 -14.79
C GLU A 144 -6.57 8.80 -14.07
N ILE A 145 -5.59 9.17 -13.24
CA ILE A 145 -4.84 8.22 -12.43
C ILE A 145 -5.69 7.67 -11.28
N ILE A 146 -6.26 8.54 -10.45
CA ILE A 146 -6.91 8.12 -9.19
C ILE A 146 -8.29 7.50 -9.39
N GLU A 147 -8.97 7.75 -10.52
CA GLU A 147 -10.30 7.19 -10.83
C GLU A 147 -10.24 5.91 -11.68
N ASN A 148 -9.05 5.40 -12.03
CA ASN A 148 -8.94 4.20 -12.84
C ASN A 148 -9.52 2.96 -12.12
N LYS A 149 -10.77 2.63 -12.46
CA LYS A 149 -11.54 1.55 -11.82
C LYS A 149 -10.91 0.17 -12.00
N GLU A 150 -10.17 -0.05 -13.08
CA GLU A 150 -9.51 -1.35 -13.32
C GLU A 150 -8.30 -1.51 -12.42
N VAL A 151 -7.47 -0.47 -12.27
CA VAL A 151 -6.35 -0.45 -11.32
C VAL A 151 -6.85 -0.54 -9.88
N ILE A 152 -7.91 0.21 -9.52
CA ILE A 152 -8.56 0.09 -8.20
C ILE A 152 -9.07 -1.34 -7.97
N SER A 153 -9.64 -1.99 -8.99
CA SER A 153 -10.18 -3.36 -8.85
C SER A 153 -9.10 -4.41 -8.56
N VAL A 154 -7.86 -4.18 -9.02
CA VAL A 154 -6.72 -5.02 -8.64
C VAL A 154 -6.43 -4.85 -7.15
N ASN A 155 -6.32 -3.61 -6.67
CA ASN A 155 -6.08 -3.32 -5.25
C ASN A 155 -7.20 -3.86 -4.33
N GLN A 156 -8.46 -3.73 -4.74
CA GLN A 156 -9.64 -4.18 -3.99
C GLN A 156 -10.02 -5.65 -4.26
N GLY A 157 -9.13 -6.41 -4.92
CA GLY A 157 -9.40 -7.79 -5.32
C GLY A 157 -9.65 -8.70 -4.11
N PRO A 158 -10.63 -9.62 -4.18
CA PRO A 158 -11.05 -10.41 -3.01
C PRO A 158 -10.02 -11.47 -2.58
N LEU A 159 -9.04 -11.78 -3.43
CA LEU A 159 -7.95 -12.69 -3.07
C LEU A 159 -7.00 -12.04 -2.05
N GLY A 160 -6.86 -10.71 -2.09
CA GLY A 160 -6.12 -9.95 -1.10
C GLY A 160 -4.64 -10.33 -0.96
N VAL A 161 -4.02 -10.74 -2.06
CA VAL A 161 -2.59 -11.07 -2.11
C VAL A 161 -1.82 -9.89 -2.70
N GLN A 162 -0.81 -9.41 -1.97
CA GLN A 162 0.05 -8.33 -2.43
C GLN A 162 0.97 -8.86 -3.56
N ALA A 163 0.99 -8.15 -4.69
CA ALA A 163 1.95 -8.41 -5.76
C ALA A 163 3.38 -8.08 -5.31
N LYS A 164 4.36 -8.80 -5.84
CA LYS A 164 5.78 -8.59 -5.52
C LYS A 164 6.64 -8.59 -6.77
N LYS A 165 7.87 -8.11 -6.63
CA LYS A 165 8.89 -8.17 -7.67
C LYS A 165 9.24 -9.64 -7.94
N VAL A 166 9.05 -10.08 -9.18
CA VAL A 166 9.35 -11.45 -9.63
C VAL A 166 10.64 -11.52 -10.44
N ARG A 167 11.02 -10.41 -11.09
CA ARG A 167 12.30 -10.28 -11.80
C ARG A 167 12.83 -8.85 -11.77
N SER A 168 14.14 -8.71 -11.65
CA SER A 168 14.86 -7.44 -11.63
C SER A 168 16.17 -7.59 -12.40
N GLU A 169 16.32 -6.81 -13.47
CA GLU A 169 17.49 -6.81 -14.34
C GLU A 169 17.94 -5.37 -14.60
N GLY A 170 18.82 -4.87 -13.73
CA GLY A 170 19.23 -3.45 -13.76
C GLY A 170 18.04 -2.54 -13.47
N ASP A 171 17.72 -1.67 -14.42
CA ASP A 171 16.60 -0.72 -14.31
C ASP A 171 15.24 -1.32 -14.70
N LEU A 172 15.21 -2.54 -15.23
CA LEU A 172 13.98 -3.17 -15.71
C LEU A 172 13.46 -4.14 -14.67
N GLU A 173 12.20 -3.99 -14.29
CA GLU A 173 11.58 -4.84 -13.29
C GLU A 173 10.24 -5.38 -13.76
N ILE A 174 9.92 -6.55 -13.23
CA ILE A 174 8.66 -7.24 -13.43
C ILE A 174 8.08 -7.53 -12.06
N TRP A 175 6.86 -7.07 -11.86
CA TRP A 175 6.10 -7.28 -10.65
C TRP A 175 4.84 -8.04 -11.00
N ALA A 176 4.50 -9.05 -10.21
CA ALA A 176 3.33 -9.87 -10.45
C ALA A 176 2.69 -10.35 -9.15
N GLY A 177 1.40 -10.68 -9.25
CA GLY A 177 0.66 -11.25 -8.15
C GLY A 177 -0.61 -11.93 -8.63
N PRO A 178 -1.05 -13.00 -7.95
CA PRO A 178 -2.28 -13.69 -8.32
C PRO A 178 -3.50 -12.80 -8.03
N LEU A 179 -4.52 -12.94 -8.86
CA LEU A 179 -5.85 -12.36 -8.68
C LEU A 179 -6.90 -13.48 -8.60
N SER A 180 -8.11 -13.13 -8.17
CA SER A 180 -9.23 -14.08 -8.14
C SER A 180 -9.58 -14.61 -9.54
N GLY A 181 -10.02 -15.86 -9.59
CA GLY A 181 -10.44 -16.51 -10.83
C GLY A 181 -9.28 -16.91 -11.75
N TYR A 182 -8.14 -17.33 -11.17
CA TYR A 182 -6.94 -17.77 -11.90
C TYR A 182 -6.35 -16.70 -12.83
N ARG A 183 -6.55 -15.43 -12.48
CA ARG A 183 -5.96 -14.28 -13.19
C ARG A 183 -4.66 -13.89 -12.49
N VAL A 184 -3.83 -13.10 -13.19
CA VAL A 184 -2.59 -12.54 -12.65
C VAL A 184 -2.57 -11.05 -12.99
N VAL A 185 -2.12 -10.21 -12.04
CA VAL A 185 -1.71 -8.84 -12.35
C VAL A 185 -0.23 -8.85 -12.70
N LEU A 186 0.13 -8.09 -13.72
CA LEU A 186 1.50 -7.90 -14.20
C LEU A 186 1.77 -6.41 -14.33
N LEU A 187 2.91 -5.96 -13.81
CA LEU A 187 3.42 -4.62 -13.97
C LEU A 187 4.85 -4.70 -14.51
N LEU A 188 5.09 -3.99 -15.61
CA LEU A 188 6.40 -3.85 -16.25
C LEU A 188 6.92 -2.46 -15.94
N ILE A 189 8.05 -2.37 -15.22
CA ILE A 189 8.63 -1.10 -14.80
C ILE A 189 9.95 -0.89 -15.52
N ASN A 190 10.13 0.31 -16.05
CA ASN A 190 11.42 0.82 -16.51
C ASN A 190 11.82 1.97 -15.59
N ARG A 191 12.74 1.72 -14.68
CA ARG A 191 13.28 2.70 -13.72
C ARG A 191 14.35 3.60 -14.36
N GLY A 192 14.78 3.25 -15.57
CA GLY A 192 15.88 3.91 -16.27
C GLY A 192 15.42 5.16 -17.02
N PRO A 193 16.34 6.09 -17.30
CA PRO A 193 16.01 7.36 -17.95
C PRO A 193 15.69 7.22 -19.45
N TRP A 194 15.87 6.02 -20.02
CA TRP A 194 15.70 5.76 -21.44
C TRP A 194 14.56 4.78 -21.68
N LYS A 195 13.73 5.06 -22.68
CA LYS A 195 12.66 4.15 -23.11
C LYS A 195 13.26 2.80 -23.53
N THR A 196 12.92 1.76 -22.78
CA THR A 196 13.44 0.41 -22.97
C THR A 196 12.30 -0.60 -22.98
N SER A 197 12.37 -1.58 -23.87
CA SER A 197 11.38 -2.67 -23.91
C SER A 197 11.60 -3.62 -22.74
N VAL A 198 10.52 -3.93 -22.01
CA VAL A 198 10.49 -4.94 -20.94
C VAL A 198 9.64 -6.10 -21.43
N THR A 199 10.10 -7.34 -21.21
CA THR A 199 9.38 -8.55 -21.62
C THR A 199 9.20 -9.46 -20.42
N ALA A 200 7.96 -9.72 -20.03
CA ALA A 200 7.64 -10.81 -19.10
C ALA A 200 7.57 -12.15 -19.81
N HIS A 201 8.06 -13.17 -19.13
CA HIS A 201 7.97 -14.56 -19.53
C HIS A 201 6.87 -15.26 -18.73
N TRP A 202 6.32 -16.35 -19.26
CA TRP A 202 5.28 -17.10 -18.57
C TRP A 202 5.70 -17.59 -17.19
N ASP A 203 6.96 -17.98 -17.05
CA ASP A 203 7.55 -18.41 -15.77
C ASP A 203 7.59 -17.28 -14.72
N ASP A 204 7.69 -16.01 -15.12
CA ASP A 204 7.66 -14.86 -14.17
C ASP A 204 6.29 -14.74 -13.48
N ILE A 205 5.23 -15.19 -14.12
CA ILE A 205 3.84 -15.00 -13.71
C ILE A 205 3.12 -16.31 -13.45
N GLU A 206 3.88 -17.40 -13.29
CA GLU A 206 3.39 -18.74 -12.93
C GLU A 206 2.33 -19.30 -13.90
N ILE A 207 2.41 -18.91 -15.18
CA ILE A 207 1.57 -19.46 -16.24
C ILE A 207 2.38 -20.55 -16.97
N PRO A 208 1.78 -21.71 -17.32
CA PRO A 208 2.45 -22.71 -18.15
C PRO A 208 2.85 -22.14 -19.52
N THR A 209 3.94 -22.62 -20.10
CA THR A 209 4.45 -22.11 -21.39
C THR A 209 3.53 -22.37 -22.59
N ASP A 210 2.63 -23.35 -22.48
CA ASP A 210 1.55 -23.65 -23.42
C ASP A 210 0.21 -22.98 -23.05
N GLY A 211 0.21 -22.17 -21.99
CA GLY A 211 -0.94 -21.40 -21.53
C GLY A 211 -1.37 -20.35 -22.55
N VAL A 212 -2.69 -20.20 -22.71
CA VAL A 212 -3.29 -19.15 -23.52
C VAL A 212 -4.09 -18.25 -22.59
N VAL A 213 -3.78 -16.95 -22.62
CA VAL A 213 -4.47 -15.93 -21.83
C VAL A 213 -4.92 -14.78 -22.71
N GLU A 214 -5.94 -14.07 -22.23
CA GLU A 214 -6.28 -12.76 -22.74
C GLU A 214 -5.61 -11.71 -21.85
N ALA A 215 -4.72 -10.89 -22.43
CA ALA A 215 -4.08 -9.80 -21.71
C ALA A 215 -4.91 -8.52 -21.84
N ARG A 216 -5.12 -7.81 -20.72
CA ARG A 216 -5.84 -6.53 -20.69
C ARG A 216 -4.95 -5.44 -20.13
N ASP A 217 -4.75 -4.39 -20.92
CA ASP A 217 -4.09 -3.16 -20.50
C ASP A 217 -5.09 -2.32 -19.69
N LEU A 218 -4.79 -2.12 -18.41
CA LEU A 218 -5.66 -1.44 -17.46
C LEU A 218 -5.60 0.09 -17.58
N TRP A 219 -4.54 0.64 -18.17
CA TRP A 219 -4.37 2.08 -18.38
C TRP A 219 -5.00 2.51 -19.71
N GLU A 220 -4.81 1.70 -20.75
CA GLU A 220 -5.42 1.93 -22.07
C GLU A 220 -6.86 1.41 -22.17
N HIS A 221 -7.34 0.68 -21.16
CA HIS A 221 -8.65 0.03 -21.11
C HIS A 221 -8.93 -0.90 -22.30
N LYS A 222 -7.90 -1.60 -22.78
CA LYS A 222 -7.95 -2.41 -24.01
C LYS A 222 -7.46 -3.83 -23.77
N THR A 223 -8.19 -4.79 -24.33
CA THR A 223 -7.70 -6.15 -24.50
C THR A 223 -6.65 -6.16 -25.61
N LEU A 224 -5.46 -6.68 -25.30
CA LEU A 224 -4.35 -6.83 -26.24
C LEU A 224 -4.64 -8.01 -27.18
N LYS A 225 -4.36 -7.81 -28.46
CA LYS A 225 -4.49 -8.88 -29.46
C LYS A 225 -3.26 -9.78 -29.39
N ALA A 226 -3.49 -11.09 -29.43
CA ALA A 226 -2.45 -12.10 -29.63
C ALA A 226 -1.84 -11.99 -31.03
#